data_AF-A0A9P8N563-F1
#
_entry.id   AF-A0A9P8N563-F1
#
_cell.length_a   1.000
_cell.length_b   1.000
_cell.length_c   1.000
_cell.angle_alpha   90.00
_cell.angle_beta   90.00
_cell.angle_gamma   90.00
#
_symmetry.space_group_name_H-M   'P 1'
#
loop_
_entity.id
_entity.type
_entity.pdbx_description
1 polymer ?
#
loop_
_entity_poly.entity_id
_entity_poly.type
_entity_poly.pdbx_seq_one_letter_code
_entity_poly.pdbx_strand_id
1 'polypeptide(L)'
;MDMQHLAAGMLPYPELPEFDYTSFLQDDCIGLDLQPQPPSHDALPGTSSESSDKLTPSSSDNNVPASASTGVVARRQPAQRQKTERRGHTKSRRGCYNCKRRRIKCQETRPSCGHCVKTGLKCEYPSLPQITHQPHHQIPLFSLQDMRFFQHFLTQCYPHHPLKQEEKWTHEIPCIAHNHEFLMHAILGFAASELMRTDDSSSLVTAAMNHRIKAIKAIKKRLAEASRAEITYEEANALVATCFALTFQSVSLDDGLAEYMTFIRGILLVGMQMMFKGITPIFDSLFEDRQNELIAPLMQDLPLIQSGWTEAAVEAISNLRPLCVDSVEVAYHEQLIGIAQKLQTSSFDAYKANSREYAWWMMLPHASFQELINLKRQTIILLHSHWIALSQIMAFISEREYDVREKRPPQQDNSMDPGFIRWLKYLNARVDYEHQAYNQWPLWVDEQLDRDMTFFGKRR
;
A
#
# COMPACT_ATOMS: atom_id res chain seq x y z
N MET A 1 -0.45 8.70 30.30
CA MET A 1 -1.24 9.94 30.45
C MET A 1 -2.49 9.59 31.25
N ASP A 2 -2.70 10.21 32.41
CA ASP A 2 -3.97 10.10 33.12
C ASP A 2 -5.01 10.89 32.30
N MET A 3 -6.00 10.20 31.71
CA MET A 3 -6.99 10.81 30.79
C MET A 3 -7.78 11.96 31.43
N GLN A 4 -7.68 12.15 32.75
CA GLN A 4 -8.31 13.26 33.47
C GLN A 4 -7.86 14.65 32.98
N HIS A 5 -6.63 14.80 32.48
CA HIS A 5 -6.16 16.09 31.97
C HIS A 5 -6.61 16.42 30.54
N LEU A 6 -7.01 15.42 29.75
CA LEU A 6 -7.70 15.61 28.47
C LEU A 6 -9.22 15.81 28.66
N ALA A 7 -9.76 15.43 29.81
CA ALA A 7 -11.19 15.44 30.12
C ALA A 7 -11.71 16.76 30.71
N ALA A 8 -10.84 17.73 31.05
CA ALA A 8 -11.23 19.01 31.61
C ALA A 8 -11.90 19.92 30.55
N GLY A 9 -13.11 19.54 30.14
CA GLY A 9 -13.93 20.26 29.15
C GLY A 9 -14.89 19.39 28.31
N MET A 10 -14.87 18.06 28.45
CA MET A 10 -15.61 17.14 27.57
C MET A 10 -16.78 16.43 28.30
N LEU A 11 -17.93 16.33 27.62
CA LEU A 11 -19.11 15.60 28.07
C LEU A 11 -18.80 14.11 28.34
N PRO A 12 -19.49 13.46 29.30
CA PRO A 12 -19.23 12.07 29.65
C PRO A 12 -19.56 11.13 28.48
N TYR A 13 -18.60 10.26 28.12
CA TYR A 13 -18.79 9.22 27.12
C TYR A 13 -19.73 8.12 27.66
N PRO A 14 -20.74 7.67 26.89
CA PRO A 14 -21.55 6.52 27.27
C PRO A 14 -20.74 5.21 27.14
N GLU A 15 -21.00 4.28 28.06
CA GLU A 15 -20.38 2.95 28.09
C GLU A 15 -20.61 2.10 26.82
N LEU A 16 -19.66 1.17 26.63
CA LEU A 16 -19.45 0.23 25.51
C LEU A 16 -20.69 -0.32 24.78
N PRO A 17 -20.71 -0.15 23.45
CA PRO A 17 -21.06 -1.23 22.53
C PRO A 17 -19.78 -1.78 21.87
N GLU A 18 -19.77 -3.06 21.49
CA GLU A 18 -18.73 -3.68 20.64
C GLU A 18 -18.34 -2.71 19.52
N PHE A 19 -17.09 -2.22 19.56
CA PHE A 19 -16.64 -1.18 18.64
C PHE A 19 -16.46 -1.78 17.25
N ASP A 20 -17.30 -1.36 16.31
CA ASP A 20 -17.32 -1.89 14.94
C ASP A 20 -16.14 -1.34 14.12
N TYR A 21 -15.05 -2.10 14.10
CA TYR A 21 -13.88 -1.82 13.26
C TYR A 21 -14.18 -1.83 11.75
N THR A 22 -15.32 -2.37 11.30
CA THR A 22 -15.68 -2.34 9.87
C THR A 22 -16.13 -0.95 9.41
N SER A 23 -16.62 -0.12 10.34
CA SER A 23 -16.89 1.31 10.10
C SER A 23 -15.64 2.10 9.68
N PHE A 24 -14.45 1.61 10.04
CA PHE A 24 -13.16 2.23 9.75
C PHE A 24 -12.82 2.28 8.26
N LEU A 25 -13.38 1.36 7.47
CA LEU A 25 -12.96 1.12 6.09
C LEU A 25 -14.16 0.88 5.17
N GLN A 26 -15.34 1.44 5.48
CA GLN A 26 -16.51 1.30 4.60
C GLN A 26 -16.20 1.85 3.20
N ASP A 27 -16.76 1.19 2.18
CA ASP A 27 -16.42 1.43 0.78
C ASP A 27 -16.72 2.87 0.30
N ASP A 28 -17.56 3.62 1.02
CA ASP A 28 -17.85 5.03 0.73
C ASP A 28 -16.75 6.01 1.20
N CYS A 29 -15.87 5.59 2.13
CA CYS A 29 -14.79 6.44 2.69
C CYS A 29 -13.47 6.29 1.93
N ILE A 30 -13.29 5.15 1.27
CA ILE A 30 -12.09 4.79 0.53
C ILE A 30 -12.47 4.94 -0.94
N GLY A 31 -12.03 6.02 -1.58
CA GLY A 31 -12.38 6.42 -2.96
C GLY A 31 -11.91 5.45 -4.06
N LEU A 32 -12.07 4.14 -3.87
CA LEU A 32 -11.84 3.11 -4.86
C LEU A 32 -13.08 3.00 -5.76
N ASP A 33 -13.34 4.03 -6.57
CA ASP A 33 -14.32 3.93 -7.66
C ASP A 33 -13.71 3.04 -8.77
N LEU A 34 -13.76 1.73 -8.54
CA LEU A 34 -13.31 0.69 -9.47
C LEU A 34 -14.43 0.38 -10.45
N GLN A 35 -14.66 1.25 -11.44
CA GLN A 35 -15.33 0.85 -12.67
C GLN A 35 -14.33 0.79 -13.83
N PRO A 36 -14.14 -0.38 -14.47
CA PRO A 36 -13.44 -0.45 -15.73
C PRO A 36 -14.29 0.21 -16.80
N GLN A 37 -13.92 1.43 -17.23
CA GLN A 37 -14.47 2.00 -18.45
C GLN A 37 -14.10 1.08 -19.63
N PRO A 38 -15.08 0.63 -20.44
CA PRO A 38 -14.77 -0.15 -21.63
C PRO A 38 -14.11 0.78 -22.68
N PRO A 39 -13.13 0.29 -23.45
CA PRO A 39 -12.51 1.10 -24.49
C PRO A 39 -13.53 1.40 -25.59
N SER A 40 -13.67 2.69 -25.89
CA SER A 40 -14.37 3.22 -27.04
C SER A 40 -13.73 2.70 -28.34
N HIS A 41 -14.43 1.82 -29.05
CA HIS A 41 -14.09 1.49 -30.44
C HIS A 41 -15.07 2.20 -31.38
N ASP A 42 -14.59 3.23 -32.05
CA ASP A 42 -15.17 3.74 -33.28
C ASP A 42 -15.00 2.70 -34.40
N ALA A 43 -16.11 2.15 -34.90
CA ALA A 43 -16.31 1.77 -36.31
C ALA A 43 -17.76 1.30 -36.56
N LEU A 44 -18.50 2.08 -37.35
CA LEU A 44 -19.77 1.71 -38.02
C LEU A 44 -19.47 1.14 -39.43
N PRO A 45 -20.45 0.62 -40.21
CA PRO A 45 -21.00 -0.73 -40.11
C PRO A 45 -20.86 -1.51 -41.44
N GLY A 46 -20.90 -2.84 -41.39
CA GLY A 46 -20.85 -3.68 -42.60
C GLY A 46 -21.53 -5.02 -42.42
N THR A 47 -22.41 -5.34 -43.36
CA THR A 47 -23.51 -6.29 -43.30
C THR A 47 -23.15 -7.75 -43.65
N SER A 48 -23.87 -8.67 -42.99
CA SER A 48 -24.44 -9.94 -43.49
C SER A 48 -23.57 -11.09 -44.04
N SER A 49 -23.95 -12.28 -43.55
CA SER A 49 -24.12 -13.58 -44.25
C SER A 49 -23.06 -14.69 -44.08
N GLU A 50 -23.55 -15.77 -43.46
CA GLU A 50 -23.53 -17.18 -43.90
C GLU A 50 -22.21 -18.01 -43.99
N SER A 51 -22.15 -18.97 -43.05
CA SER A 51 -22.01 -20.43 -43.23
C SER A 51 -20.84 -21.09 -44.00
N SER A 52 -20.26 -22.07 -43.30
CA SER A 52 -19.91 -23.43 -43.75
C SER A 52 -18.57 -23.72 -44.47
N ASP A 53 -17.98 -24.80 -43.94
CA ASP A 53 -17.21 -25.86 -44.62
C ASP A 53 -15.72 -25.71 -44.99
N LYS A 54 -14.94 -26.58 -44.30
CA LYS A 54 -13.99 -27.59 -44.82
C LYS A 54 -12.53 -27.27 -45.19
N LEU A 55 -11.67 -28.07 -44.53
CA LEU A 55 -10.56 -28.89 -45.05
C LEU A 55 -9.20 -28.25 -45.44
N THR A 56 -8.17 -28.58 -44.63
CA THR A 56 -6.78 -29.05 -44.93
C THR A 56 -6.03 -28.60 -46.19
N PRO A 57 -4.69 -28.39 -46.11
CA PRO A 57 -3.70 -29.47 -46.40
C PRO A 57 -2.43 -29.42 -45.49
N SER A 58 -1.76 -30.50 -45.04
CA SER A 58 -0.71 -31.37 -45.67
C SER A 58 0.33 -30.63 -46.55
N SER A 59 1.64 -30.87 -46.61
CA SER A 59 2.71 -31.59 -45.88
C SER A 59 4.00 -31.42 -46.73
N SER A 60 5.17 -31.82 -46.21
CA SER A 60 6.44 -32.13 -46.94
C SER A 60 7.36 -30.95 -47.31
N ASP A 61 8.70 -31.04 -47.39
CA ASP A 61 9.78 -31.96 -46.93
C ASP A 61 11.13 -31.28 -47.29
N ASN A 62 12.26 -31.83 -46.80
CA ASN A 62 13.65 -31.77 -47.32
C ASN A 62 14.74 -30.87 -46.66
N ASN A 63 15.47 -31.51 -45.75
CA ASN A 63 16.93 -31.72 -45.57
C ASN A 63 18.04 -31.04 -46.45
N VAL A 64 19.07 -30.54 -45.72
CA VAL A 64 20.56 -30.82 -45.78
C VAL A 64 21.40 -30.05 -46.85
N PRO A 65 22.75 -29.84 -46.74
CA PRO A 65 23.79 -30.14 -45.70
C PRO A 65 24.72 -28.95 -45.30
N ALA A 66 25.58 -29.16 -44.28
CA ALA A 66 26.93 -28.55 -44.26
C ALA A 66 27.96 -29.44 -43.53
N SER A 67 29.16 -29.48 -44.10
CA SER A 67 30.28 -30.39 -43.86
C SER A 67 31.51 -29.65 -43.30
N ALA A 68 32.31 -30.31 -42.45
CA ALA A 68 33.76 -30.03 -42.34
C ALA A 68 34.51 -31.24 -41.75
N SER A 69 35.66 -31.56 -42.35
CA SER A 69 36.47 -32.75 -42.14
C SER A 69 37.96 -32.42 -42.17
N THR A 70 38.77 -33.05 -41.31
CA THR A 70 40.21 -33.39 -41.50
C THR A 70 40.55 -34.42 -40.40
N GLY A 71 40.84 -35.69 -40.71
CA GLY A 71 42.16 -36.27 -41.09
C GLY A 71 42.94 -36.66 -39.82
N VAL A 72 43.30 -37.91 -39.50
CA VAL A 72 44.31 -38.78 -40.14
C VAL A 72 44.18 -40.25 -39.65
N VAL A 73 44.67 -41.18 -40.48
CA VAL A 73 44.56 -42.65 -40.50
C VAL A 73 45.64 -43.37 -39.66
N ALA A 74 45.30 -44.48 -38.98
CA ALA A 74 46.21 -45.63 -38.78
C ALA A 74 45.51 -46.98 -38.42
N ARG A 75 45.44 -47.88 -39.42
CA ARG A 75 45.81 -49.33 -39.46
C ARG A 75 45.19 -50.42 -38.52
N ARG A 76 44.31 -51.23 -39.15
CA ARG A 76 44.15 -52.72 -39.26
C ARG A 76 43.71 -53.66 -38.09
N GLN A 77 42.49 -54.23 -38.32
CA GLN A 77 42.00 -55.65 -38.27
C GLN A 77 41.87 -56.39 -36.91
N PRO A 78 40.88 -57.31 -36.69
CA PRO A 78 40.33 -58.29 -37.63
C PRO A 78 38.78 -58.51 -37.62
N ALA A 79 38.37 -59.54 -38.36
CA ALA A 79 37.07 -59.86 -38.92
C ALA A 79 35.83 -59.96 -37.99
N GLN A 80 34.70 -59.64 -38.63
CA GLN A 80 33.34 -59.58 -38.12
C GLN A 80 32.80 -60.94 -37.60
N ARG A 81 32.23 -60.90 -36.39
CA ARG A 81 30.98 -61.63 -36.11
C ARG A 81 29.84 -60.64 -36.22
N GLN A 82 29.03 -60.76 -37.27
CA GLN A 82 27.78 -60.00 -37.42
C GLN A 82 26.86 -60.35 -36.25
N LYS A 83 26.76 -59.44 -35.26
CA LYS A 83 25.63 -59.41 -34.35
C LYS A 83 24.51 -58.69 -35.10
N THR A 84 23.51 -59.43 -35.55
CA THR A 84 22.22 -58.86 -35.94
C THR A 84 21.73 -57.94 -34.84
N GLU A 85 21.69 -56.64 -35.12
CA GLU A 85 20.99 -55.68 -34.29
C GLU A 85 19.52 -56.08 -34.25
N ARG A 86 18.99 -56.25 -33.04
CA ARG A 86 17.58 -56.51 -32.84
C ARG A 86 16.81 -55.28 -33.30
N ARG A 87 16.08 -55.43 -34.40
CA ARG A 87 15.06 -54.48 -34.89
C ARG A 87 14.27 -53.91 -33.71
N GLY A 88 14.39 -52.62 -33.45
CA GLY A 88 13.64 -51.95 -32.40
C GLY A 88 12.14 -52.09 -32.69
N HIS A 89 11.39 -52.75 -31.80
CA HIS A 89 9.94 -52.84 -31.93
C HIS A 89 9.27 -51.58 -31.35
N THR A 90 8.27 -51.08 -32.07
CA THR A 90 7.38 -50.00 -31.61
C THR A 90 6.71 -50.41 -30.32
N LYS A 91 7.02 -49.71 -29.22
CA LYS A 91 6.47 -50.00 -27.89
C LYS A 91 4.95 -49.76 -27.90
N SER A 92 4.18 -50.75 -27.47
CA SER A 92 2.72 -50.59 -27.22
C SER A 92 2.52 -49.57 -26.09
N ARG A 93 1.92 -48.42 -26.41
CA ARG A 93 1.72 -47.31 -25.45
C ARG A 93 0.69 -47.70 -24.37
N ARG A 94 -0.31 -48.53 -24.71
CA ARG A 94 -1.42 -48.92 -23.82
C ARG A 94 -1.34 -50.39 -23.34
N GLY A 95 -0.16 -51.00 -23.43
CA GLY A 95 0.04 -52.39 -22.99
C GLY A 95 -0.22 -52.64 -21.50
N CYS A 96 -0.60 -53.86 -21.16
CA CYS A 96 -0.82 -54.30 -19.78
C CYS A 96 0.48 -54.31 -18.97
N TYR A 97 0.39 -54.32 -17.64
CA TYR A 97 1.55 -54.28 -16.75
C TYR A 97 2.53 -55.42 -16.99
N ASN A 98 2.04 -56.64 -17.22
CA ASN A 98 2.88 -57.82 -17.43
C ASN A 98 3.67 -57.75 -18.74
N CYS A 99 3.03 -57.36 -19.85
CA CYS A 99 3.75 -57.20 -21.12
C CYS A 99 4.76 -56.05 -21.07
N LYS A 100 4.41 -54.94 -20.39
CA LYS A 100 5.34 -53.82 -20.15
C LYS A 100 6.53 -54.25 -19.30
N ARG A 101 6.30 -54.95 -18.18
CA ARG A 101 7.35 -55.46 -17.28
C ARG A 101 8.28 -56.45 -18.01
N ARG A 102 7.71 -57.32 -18.84
CA ARG A 102 8.46 -58.29 -19.67
C ARG A 102 9.10 -57.68 -20.91
N ARG A 103 8.90 -56.38 -21.15
CA ARG A 103 9.43 -55.63 -22.32
C ARG A 103 9.07 -56.27 -23.67
N ILE A 104 7.86 -56.82 -23.78
CA ILE A 104 7.30 -57.41 -25.00
C ILE A 104 6.08 -56.62 -25.51
N LYS A 105 5.75 -56.75 -26.81
CA LYS A 105 4.59 -56.09 -27.40
C LYS A 105 3.28 -56.71 -26.86
N CYS A 106 2.47 -55.90 -26.19
CA CYS A 106 1.12 -56.29 -25.79
C CYS A 106 0.18 -56.31 -27.01
N GLN A 107 -0.73 -57.29 -27.07
CA GLN A 107 -1.78 -57.33 -28.11
C GLN A 107 -2.95 -56.40 -27.81
N GLU A 108 -2.97 -55.76 -26.63
CA GLU A 108 -4.01 -54.80 -26.18
C GLU A 108 -5.45 -55.34 -26.18
N THR A 109 -5.67 -56.64 -26.40
CA THR A 109 -6.98 -57.29 -26.32
C THR A 109 -7.51 -57.30 -24.88
N ARG A 110 -8.74 -56.80 -24.69
CA ARG A 110 -9.44 -56.81 -23.39
C ARG A 110 -10.46 -57.96 -23.36
N PRO A 111 -10.72 -58.60 -22.20
CA PRO A 111 -10.24 -58.27 -20.86
C PRO A 111 -8.82 -58.74 -20.53
N SER A 112 -8.22 -59.62 -21.35
CA SER A 112 -6.86 -60.14 -21.15
C SER A 112 -6.09 -60.26 -22.47
N CYS A 113 -4.80 -59.91 -22.45
CA CYS A 113 -3.96 -60.05 -23.64
C CYS A 113 -3.59 -61.51 -23.90
N GLY A 114 -3.49 -61.90 -25.18
CA GLY A 114 -3.16 -63.27 -25.57
C GLY A 114 -1.84 -63.79 -24.99
N HIS A 115 -0.86 -62.92 -24.75
CA HIS A 115 0.38 -63.29 -24.06
C HIS A 115 0.16 -63.68 -22.60
N CYS A 116 -0.61 -62.89 -21.84
CA CYS A 116 -0.93 -63.19 -20.45
C CYS A 116 -1.76 -64.46 -20.32
N VAL A 117 -2.75 -64.67 -21.22
CA VAL A 117 -3.57 -65.88 -21.24
C VAL A 117 -2.71 -67.13 -21.44
N LYS A 118 -1.81 -67.12 -22.45
CA LYS A 118 -0.91 -68.26 -22.73
C LYS A 118 0.08 -68.55 -21.61
N THR A 119 0.46 -67.53 -20.82
CA THR A 119 1.38 -67.70 -19.69
C THR A 119 0.69 -67.85 -18.34
N GLY A 120 -0.64 -67.92 -18.30
CA GLY A 120 -1.41 -68.06 -17.05
C GLY A 120 -1.28 -66.85 -16.11
N LEU A 121 -0.90 -65.67 -16.62
CA LEU A 121 -0.72 -64.47 -15.81
C LEU A 121 -2.00 -63.64 -15.75
N LYS A 122 -2.35 -63.13 -14.57
CA LYS A 122 -3.46 -62.19 -14.40
C LYS A 122 -3.19 -60.89 -15.17
N CYS A 123 -3.97 -60.62 -16.20
CA CYS A 123 -3.73 -59.49 -17.10
C CYS A 123 -4.39 -58.20 -16.58
N GLU A 124 -3.59 -57.26 -16.09
CA GLU A 124 -4.06 -55.97 -15.60
C GLU A 124 -3.58 -54.84 -16.51
N TYR A 125 -4.51 -54.03 -17.00
CA TYR A 125 -4.23 -52.82 -17.77
C TYR A 125 -4.17 -51.62 -16.83
N PRO A 126 -3.27 -50.64 -17.07
CA PRO A 126 -3.30 -49.39 -16.32
C PRO A 126 -4.67 -48.74 -16.51
N SER A 127 -5.30 -48.34 -15.40
CA SER A 127 -6.40 -47.38 -15.42
C SER A 127 -5.92 -46.11 -16.14
N LEU A 128 -6.85 -45.39 -16.79
CA LEU A 128 -6.53 -44.10 -17.41
C LEU A 128 -5.74 -43.27 -16.38
N PRO A 129 -4.59 -42.67 -16.74
CA PRO A 129 -3.85 -41.86 -15.80
C PRO A 129 -4.80 -40.77 -15.32
N GLN A 130 -5.16 -40.80 -14.03
CA GLN A 130 -5.61 -39.58 -13.37
C GLN A 130 -4.44 -38.62 -13.50
N ILE A 131 -4.65 -37.54 -14.24
CA ILE A 131 -3.78 -36.39 -14.19
C ILE A 131 -3.92 -35.88 -12.76
N THR A 132 -3.09 -36.39 -11.86
CA THR A 132 -2.78 -35.66 -10.65
C THR A 132 -2.04 -34.44 -11.17
N HIS A 133 -2.74 -33.31 -11.25
CA HIS A 133 -2.07 -32.03 -11.30
C HIS A 133 -1.07 -32.06 -10.14
N GLN A 134 0.22 -32.20 -10.44
CA GLN A 134 1.23 -31.73 -9.50
C GLN A 134 0.83 -30.27 -9.20
N PRO A 135 0.87 -29.81 -7.93
CA PRO A 135 0.65 -28.41 -7.66
C PRO A 135 1.65 -27.66 -8.53
N HIS A 136 1.12 -27.00 -9.57
CA HIS A 136 1.87 -26.12 -10.44
C HIS A 136 2.68 -25.22 -9.52
N HIS A 137 3.96 -25.05 -9.82
CA HIS A 137 4.89 -24.08 -9.20
C HIS A 137 4.14 -23.07 -8.34
N GLN A 138 4.23 -23.19 -7.01
CA GLN A 138 3.73 -22.15 -6.12
C GLN A 138 4.37 -20.87 -6.61
N ILE A 139 3.58 -20.02 -7.25
CA ILE A 139 4.01 -18.67 -7.62
C ILE A 139 4.53 -18.10 -6.31
N PRO A 140 5.81 -17.70 -6.23
CA PRO A 140 6.36 -17.26 -4.96
C PRO A 140 5.48 -16.10 -4.47
N LEU A 141 5.00 -16.21 -3.23
CA LEU A 141 4.07 -15.24 -2.62
C LEU A 141 4.63 -13.81 -2.72
N PHE A 142 5.95 -13.72 -2.68
CA PHE A 142 6.75 -12.50 -2.86
C PHE A 142 7.82 -12.70 -3.94
N SER A 143 8.06 -11.67 -4.74
CA SER A 143 9.02 -11.63 -5.84
C SER A 143 10.40 -11.10 -5.40
N LEU A 144 11.40 -11.17 -6.28
CA LEU A 144 12.69 -10.49 -6.05
C LEU A 144 12.54 -8.97 -5.96
N GLN A 145 11.53 -8.41 -6.63
CA GLN A 145 11.20 -7.00 -6.52
C GLN A 145 10.72 -6.66 -5.10
N ASP A 146 9.98 -7.58 -4.45
CA ASP A 146 9.53 -7.40 -3.08
C ASP A 146 10.71 -7.46 -2.09
N MET A 147 11.75 -8.23 -2.40
CA MET A 147 13.00 -8.21 -1.61
C MET A 147 13.72 -6.85 -1.74
N ARG A 148 13.68 -6.20 -2.91
CA ARG A 148 14.19 -4.81 -3.08
C ARG A 148 13.37 -3.83 -2.25
N PHE A 149 12.03 -3.95 -2.25
CA PHE A 149 11.16 -3.11 -1.43
C PHE A 149 11.43 -3.28 0.07
N PHE A 150 11.53 -4.53 0.53
CA PHE A 150 11.83 -4.81 1.92
C PHE A 150 13.20 -4.25 2.33
N GLN A 151 14.23 -4.45 1.51
CA GLN A 151 15.55 -3.86 1.77
C GLN A 151 15.53 -2.32 1.81
N HIS A 152 14.78 -1.69 0.91
CA HIS A 152 14.60 -0.23 0.90
C HIS A 152 13.89 0.25 2.18
N PHE A 153 12.87 -0.46 2.65
CA PHE A 153 12.21 -0.18 3.93
C PHE A 153 13.17 -0.22 5.12
N LEU A 154 14.00 -1.26 5.21
CA LEU A 154 14.95 -1.44 6.32
C LEU A 154 16.05 -0.36 6.38
N THR A 155 16.35 0.29 5.25
CA THR A 155 17.54 1.13 5.13
C THR A 155 17.23 2.60 4.86
N GLN A 156 16.11 2.90 4.20
CA GLN A 156 15.86 4.21 3.59
C GLN A 156 14.44 4.74 3.82
N CYS A 157 13.40 3.91 3.71
CA CYS A 157 12.01 4.38 3.75
C CYS A 157 11.19 3.77 4.89
N TYR A 158 11.21 4.42 6.04
CA TYR A 158 10.37 4.07 7.18
C TYR A 158 9.69 5.34 7.73
N PRO A 159 8.51 5.20 8.38
CA PRO A 159 7.83 6.32 9.01
C PRO A 159 8.75 7.14 9.94
N HIS A 160 8.65 8.47 9.88
CA HIS A 160 9.40 9.36 10.78
C HIS A 160 8.76 9.48 12.17
N HIS A 161 7.57 8.90 12.35
CA HIS A 161 6.79 8.93 13.58
C HIS A 161 6.53 7.49 14.07
N PRO A 162 6.43 7.24 15.39
CA PRO A 162 6.73 8.15 16.51
C PRO A 162 8.19 8.61 16.54
N LEU A 163 8.41 9.86 16.97
CA LEU A 163 9.74 10.47 16.97
C LEU A 163 10.73 9.66 17.81
N LYS A 164 11.98 9.57 17.31
CA LYS A 164 13.11 8.90 17.97
C LYS A 164 12.92 7.39 18.19
N GLN A 165 12.18 6.71 17.30
CA GLN A 165 11.89 5.27 17.39
C GLN A 165 12.25 4.49 16.11
N GLU A 166 13.26 4.93 15.38
CA GLU A 166 13.68 4.36 14.09
C GLU A 166 14.10 2.89 14.20
N GLU A 167 14.66 2.49 15.34
CA GLU A 167 15.02 1.09 15.59
C GLU A 167 13.79 0.18 15.62
N LYS A 168 12.66 0.63 16.17
CA LYS A 168 11.41 -0.14 16.15
C LYS A 168 10.98 -0.40 14.72
N TRP A 169 11.07 0.60 13.85
CA TRP A 169 10.75 0.48 12.43
C TRP A 169 11.70 -0.41 11.64
N THR A 170 12.99 -0.35 11.94
CA THR A 170 14.04 -1.03 11.14
C THR A 170 14.40 -2.42 11.65
N HIS A 171 14.00 -2.78 12.87
CA HIS A 171 14.27 -4.08 13.49
C HIS A 171 13.00 -4.81 13.93
N GLU A 172 12.21 -4.22 14.82
CA GLU A 172 11.07 -4.90 15.45
C GLU A 172 9.90 -5.12 14.49
N ILE A 173 9.48 -4.08 13.76
CA ILE A 173 8.35 -4.17 12.81
C ILE A 173 8.60 -5.21 11.70
N PRO A 174 9.78 -5.29 11.07
CA PRO A 174 10.14 -6.36 10.15
C PRO A 174 10.05 -7.76 10.78
N CYS A 175 10.49 -7.89 12.03
CA CYS A 175 10.36 -9.13 12.80
C CYS A 175 8.91 -9.48 13.11
N ILE A 176 7.96 -8.54 13.14
CA ILE A 176 6.53 -8.83 13.30
C ILE A 176 5.88 -9.13 11.94
N ALA A 177 6.30 -8.43 10.88
CA ALA A 177 5.69 -8.51 9.55
C ALA A 177 5.68 -9.93 8.95
N HIS A 178 6.63 -10.80 9.30
CA HIS A 178 6.68 -12.17 8.76
C HIS A 178 5.46 -13.04 9.15
N ASN A 179 4.77 -12.72 10.24
CA ASN A 179 3.56 -13.42 10.69
C ASN A 179 2.26 -12.73 10.27
N HIS A 180 2.34 -11.51 9.74
CA HIS A 180 1.18 -10.66 9.49
C HIS A 180 1.18 -10.13 8.04
N GLU A 181 0.46 -10.83 7.15
CA GLU A 181 0.39 -10.49 5.72
C GLU A 181 -0.04 -9.04 5.45
N PHE A 182 -0.97 -8.51 6.24
CA PHE A 182 -1.44 -7.12 6.11
C PHE A 182 -0.30 -6.11 6.37
N LEU A 183 0.55 -6.38 7.35
CA LEU A 183 1.71 -5.54 7.67
C LEU A 183 2.80 -5.70 6.62
N MET A 184 3.12 -6.93 6.20
CA MET A 184 4.10 -7.18 5.15
C MET A 184 3.74 -6.44 3.86
N HIS A 185 2.48 -6.53 3.43
CA HIS A 185 2.03 -5.79 2.26
C HIS A 185 2.04 -4.27 2.47
N ALA A 186 1.75 -3.77 3.67
CA ALA A 186 1.80 -2.33 3.93
C ALA A 186 3.24 -1.77 3.88
N ILE A 187 4.24 -2.46 4.45
CA ILE A 187 5.63 -2.00 4.38
C ILE A 187 6.21 -2.09 2.97
N LEU A 188 5.85 -3.13 2.21
CA LEU A 188 6.26 -3.29 0.81
C LEU A 188 5.61 -2.24 -0.09
N GLY A 189 4.31 -1.97 0.11
CA GLY A 189 3.58 -0.92 -0.61
C GLY A 189 4.16 0.46 -0.34
N PHE A 190 4.53 0.74 0.92
CA PHE A 190 5.18 2.00 1.29
C PHE A 190 6.54 2.17 0.61
N ALA A 191 7.38 1.14 0.65
CA ALA A 191 8.68 1.18 -0.01
C ALA A 191 8.58 1.29 -1.53
N ALA A 192 7.58 0.66 -2.15
CA ALA A 192 7.31 0.81 -3.56
C ALA A 192 6.90 2.26 -3.89
N SER A 193 6.01 2.87 -3.11
CA SER A 193 5.60 4.28 -3.29
C SER A 193 6.76 5.26 -3.20
N GLU A 194 7.71 5.04 -2.29
CA GLU A 194 8.87 5.92 -2.17
C GLU A 194 9.85 5.74 -3.34
N LEU A 195 10.11 4.50 -3.77
CA LEU A 195 10.96 4.25 -4.93
C LEU A 195 10.41 4.86 -6.22
N MET A 196 9.08 4.92 -6.37
CA MET A 196 8.45 5.60 -7.52
C MET A 196 8.83 7.07 -7.65
N ARG A 197 9.16 7.76 -6.54
CA ARG A 197 9.64 9.15 -6.61
C ARG A 197 11.03 9.27 -7.25
N THR A 198 11.79 8.19 -7.28
CA THR A 198 13.17 8.14 -7.80
C THR A 198 13.30 7.42 -9.13
N ASP A 199 12.30 6.62 -9.52
CA ASP A 199 12.33 5.69 -10.64
C ASP A 199 10.98 5.76 -11.38
N ASP A 200 10.98 6.35 -12.59
CA ASP A 200 9.79 6.60 -13.42
C ASP A 200 9.17 5.32 -14.05
N SER A 201 9.54 4.13 -13.57
CA SER A 201 9.03 2.88 -14.12
C SER A 201 7.56 2.62 -13.72
N SER A 202 6.68 2.55 -14.72
CA SER A 202 5.25 2.23 -14.57
C SER A 202 4.97 0.93 -13.78
N SER A 203 5.92 -0.02 -13.77
CA SER A 203 5.84 -1.25 -12.98
C SER A 203 5.79 -1.02 -11.47
N LEU A 204 6.44 0.03 -10.95
CA LEU A 204 6.47 0.32 -9.52
C LEU A 204 5.12 0.85 -9.02
N VAL A 205 4.43 1.67 -9.83
CA VAL A 205 3.06 2.15 -9.54
C VAL A 205 2.12 0.97 -9.31
N THR A 206 2.17 0.00 -10.24
CA THR A 206 1.31 -1.19 -10.17
C THR A 206 1.64 -2.04 -8.94
N ALA A 207 2.93 -2.19 -8.61
CA ALA A 207 3.36 -2.92 -7.42
C ALA A 207 2.90 -2.26 -6.11
N ALA A 208 3.08 -0.93 -5.99
CA ALA A 208 2.65 -0.14 -4.84
C ALA A 208 1.13 -0.28 -4.60
N MET A 209 0.33 -0.07 -5.66
CA MET A 209 -1.13 -0.20 -5.57
C MET A 209 -1.58 -1.62 -5.24
N ASN A 210 -0.96 -2.64 -5.86
CA ASN A 210 -1.29 -4.04 -5.56
C ASN A 210 -1.02 -4.40 -4.10
N HIS A 211 0.12 -3.97 -3.54
CA HIS A 211 0.44 -4.19 -2.15
C HIS A 211 -0.49 -3.43 -1.21
N ARG A 212 -0.80 -2.17 -1.52
CA ARG A 212 -1.79 -1.37 -0.78
C ARG A 212 -3.15 -2.06 -0.71
N ILE A 213 -3.69 -2.50 -1.85
CA ILE A 213 -4.99 -3.19 -1.93
C ILE A 213 -4.97 -4.47 -1.10
N LYS A 214 -3.90 -5.27 -1.20
CA LYS A 214 -3.76 -6.50 -0.41
C LYS A 214 -3.70 -6.21 1.09
N ALA A 215 -2.97 -5.18 1.51
CA ALA A 215 -2.88 -4.76 2.91
C ALA A 215 -4.26 -4.33 3.45
N ILE A 216 -4.96 -3.44 2.73
CA ILE A 216 -6.30 -2.96 3.12
C ILE A 216 -7.31 -4.12 3.18
N LYS A 217 -7.30 -5.02 2.19
CA LYS A 217 -8.19 -6.19 2.20
C LYS A 217 -7.89 -7.12 3.38
N ALA A 218 -6.63 -7.37 3.67
CA ALA A 218 -6.20 -8.24 4.76
C ALA A 218 -6.53 -7.63 6.13
N ILE A 219 -6.31 -6.33 6.34
CA ILE A 219 -6.69 -5.65 7.58
C ILE A 219 -8.22 -5.58 7.75
N LYS A 220 -8.99 -5.26 6.70
CA LYS A 220 -10.48 -5.29 6.74
C LYS A 220 -10.97 -6.67 7.19
N LYS A 221 -10.46 -7.73 6.55
CA LYS A 221 -10.81 -9.12 6.89
C LYS A 221 -10.46 -9.43 8.34
N ARG A 222 -9.26 -9.06 8.78
CA ARG A 222 -8.80 -9.37 10.13
C ARG A 222 -9.60 -8.62 11.21
N LEU A 223 -9.94 -7.36 10.97
CA LEU A 223 -10.76 -6.55 11.84
C LEU A 223 -12.19 -7.09 11.96
N ALA A 224 -12.79 -7.57 10.86
CA ALA A 224 -14.08 -8.23 10.89
C ALA A 224 -14.05 -9.54 11.72
N GLU A 225 -12.95 -10.28 11.65
CA GLU A 225 -12.72 -11.51 12.43
C GLU A 225 -12.36 -11.23 13.90
N ALA A 226 -11.80 -10.05 14.22
CA ALA A 226 -11.39 -9.65 15.57
C ALA A 226 -12.54 -9.48 16.54
N SER A 227 -13.77 -9.27 16.04
CA SER A 227 -14.99 -9.36 16.85
C SER A 227 -15.16 -10.73 17.55
N ARG A 228 -14.47 -11.78 17.08
CA ARG A 228 -14.61 -13.17 17.57
C ARG A 228 -13.37 -13.74 18.24
N ALA A 229 -12.23 -13.07 18.17
CA ALA A 229 -10.95 -13.60 18.63
C ALA A 229 -10.15 -12.54 19.42
N GLU A 230 -9.47 -13.01 20.46
CA GLU A 230 -8.58 -12.16 21.25
C GLU A 230 -7.44 -11.62 20.37
N ILE A 231 -7.06 -10.35 20.57
CA ILE A 231 -6.00 -9.70 19.83
C ILE A 231 -4.73 -9.84 20.66
N THR A 232 -3.70 -10.45 20.08
CA THR A 232 -2.42 -10.67 20.76
C THR A 232 -1.59 -9.38 20.80
N TYR A 233 -0.56 -9.36 21.65
CA TYR A 233 0.43 -8.27 21.68
C TYR A 233 1.05 -8.02 20.30
N GLU A 234 1.51 -9.09 19.64
CA GLU A 234 2.18 -9.01 18.33
C GLU A 234 1.23 -8.43 17.28
N GLU A 235 -0.01 -8.91 17.27
CA GLU A 235 -1.01 -8.48 16.32
C GLU A 235 -1.46 -7.03 16.50
N ALA A 236 -1.67 -6.59 17.74
CA ALA A 236 -2.04 -5.21 18.01
C ALA A 236 -0.95 -4.23 17.52
N ASN A 237 0.32 -4.57 17.78
CA ASN A 237 1.45 -3.81 17.26
C ASN A 237 1.55 -3.87 15.73
N ALA A 238 1.25 -5.02 15.13
CA ALA A 238 1.19 -5.15 13.68
C ALA A 238 0.12 -4.24 13.06
N LEU A 239 -1.07 -4.16 13.67
CA LEU A 239 -2.17 -3.30 13.23
C LEU A 239 -1.78 -1.82 13.31
N VAL A 240 -1.18 -1.38 14.43
CA VAL A 240 -0.65 -0.01 14.59
C VAL A 240 0.37 0.31 13.48
N ALA A 241 1.37 -0.55 13.30
CA ALA A 241 2.40 -0.36 12.29
C ALA A 241 1.85 -0.34 10.86
N THR A 242 0.81 -1.13 10.60
CA THR A 242 0.11 -1.17 9.31
C THR A 242 -0.61 0.14 9.05
N CYS A 243 -1.33 0.68 10.04
CA CYS A 243 -1.99 1.97 9.91
C CYS A 243 -0.99 3.09 9.63
N PHE A 244 0.14 3.15 10.34
CA PHE A 244 1.23 4.07 10.02
C PHE A 244 1.74 3.92 8.58
N ALA A 245 2.08 2.70 8.14
CA ALA A 245 2.58 2.49 6.78
C ALA A 245 1.54 2.89 5.71
N LEU A 246 0.25 2.63 5.95
CA LEU A 246 -0.83 3.04 5.06
C LEU A 246 -1.06 4.56 5.06
N THR A 247 -0.94 5.23 6.22
CA THR A 247 -0.94 6.69 6.35
C THR A 247 0.13 7.30 5.45
N PHE A 248 1.37 6.83 5.56
CA PHE A 248 2.48 7.38 4.78
C PHE A 248 2.38 7.06 3.28
N GLN A 249 1.81 5.92 2.92
CA GLN A 249 1.45 5.65 1.52
C GLN A 249 0.36 6.59 0.99
N SER A 250 -0.64 6.96 1.80
CA SER A 250 -1.73 7.85 1.37
C SER A 250 -1.21 9.18 0.86
N VAL A 251 -0.10 9.66 1.42
CA VAL A 251 0.51 10.94 1.02
C VAL A 251 1.10 10.91 -0.40
N SER A 252 1.29 9.72 -0.98
CA SER A 252 1.67 9.55 -2.38
C SER A 252 0.49 9.60 -3.36
N LEU A 253 -0.75 9.65 -2.87
CA LEU A 253 -1.98 9.67 -3.68
C LEU A 253 -2.55 11.09 -3.78
N ASP A 254 -3.05 11.50 -4.94
CA ASP A 254 -3.64 12.84 -5.14
C ASP A 254 -4.90 13.05 -4.29
N ASP A 255 -5.71 12.01 -4.10
CA ASP A 255 -6.96 12.00 -3.34
C ASP A 255 -6.83 11.32 -1.97
N GLY A 256 -5.59 11.09 -1.51
CA GLY A 256 -5.29 10.30 -0.31
C GLY A 256 -5.59 10.98 1.03
N LEU A 257 -6.04 12.23 1.07
CA LEU A 257 -6.24 12.98 2.33
C LEU A 257 -7.25 12.30 3.28
N ALA A 258 -8.41 11.89 2.76
CA ALA A 258 -9.43 11.21 3.57
C ALA A 258 -8.90 9.89 4.15
N GLU A 259 -8.15 9.14 3.34
CA GLU A 259 -7.51 7.90 3.76
C GLU A 259 -6.40 8.15 4.80
N TYR A 260 -5.60 9.19 4.62
CA TYR A 260 -4.57 9.62 5.57
C TYR A 260 -5.16 9.89 6.96
N MET A 261 -6.21 10.71 7.04
CA MET A 261 -6.90 11.00 8.29
C MET A 261 -7.50 9.73 8.90
N THR A 262 -8.09 8.87 8.07
CA THR A 262 -8.68 7.60 8.50
C THR A 262 -7.60 6.71 9.12
N PHE A 263 -6.49 6.45 8.44
CA PHE A 263 -5.43 5.58 8.96
C PHE A 263 -4.80 6.10 10.25
N ILE A 264 -4.58 7.42 10.38
CA ILE A 264 -4.11 8.01 11.64
C ILE A 264 -5.11 7.79 12.77
N ARG A 265 -6.40 8.01 12.52
CA ARG A 265 -7.43 7.71 13.51
C ARG A 265 -7.42 6.23 13.92
N GLY A 266 -7.11 5.34 12.99
CA GLY A 266 -6.96 3.90 13.26
C GLY A 266 -5.84 3.58 14.24
N ILE A 267 -4.72 4.30 14.17
CA ILE A 267 -3.61 4.17 15.12
C ILE A 267 -4.10 4.41 16.55
N LEU A 268 -4.86 5.50 16.75
CA LEU A 268 -5.42 5.85 18.05
C LEU A 268 -6.41 4.79 18.54
N LEU A 269 -7.34 4.36 17.68
CA LEU A 269 -8.38 3.40 18.06
C LEU A 269 -7.80 2.03 18.44
N VAL A 270 -6.83 1.52 17.67
CA VAL A 270 -6.14 0.28 18.00
C VAL A 270 -5.38 0.43 19.31
N GLY A 271 -4.68 1.55 19.52
CA GLY A 271 -3.95 1.76 20.76
C GLY A 271 -4.81 1.98 22.00
N MET A 272 -5.98 2.61 21.87
CA MET A 272 -6.97 2.64 22.95
C MET A 272 -7.40 1.23 23.35
N GLN A 273 -7.65 0.36 22.37
CA GLN A 273 -7.97 -1.04 22.65
C GLN A 273 -6.81 -1.76 23.34
N MET A 274 -5.57 -1.51 22.93
CA MET A 274 -4.38 -2.04 23.61
C MET A 274 -4.38 -1.63 25.08
N MET A 275 -4.64 -0.35 25.38
CA MET A 275 -4.74 0.13 26.77
C MET A 275 -5.84 -0.58 27.56
N PHE A 276 -7.05 -0.72 27.01
CA PHE A 276 -8.15 -1.43 27.67
C PHE A 276 -7.86 -2.91 27.93
N LYS A 277 -7.04 -3.53 27.09
CA LYS A 277 -6.61 -4.93 27.22
C LYS A 277 -5.29 -5.09 27.99
N GLY A 278 -4.69 -4.01 28.49
CA GLY A 278 -3.40 -4.06 29.19
C GLY A 278 -2.22 -4.48 28.29
N ILE A 279 -2.32 -4.27 26.98
CA ILE A 279 -1.26 -4.53 26.01
C ILE A 279 -0.38 -3.28 25.89
N THR A 280 0.91 -3.41 26.18
CA THR A 280 1.87 -2.31 26.01
C THR A 280 2.19 -2.10 24.52
N PRO A 281 2.18 -0.87 23.99
CA PRO A 281 2.63 -0.62 22.63
C PRO A 281 4.15 -0.77 22.49
N ILE A 282 4.60 -1.27 21.34
CA ILE A 282 6.03 -1.36 21.00
C ILE A 282 6.65 0.01 20.79
N PHE A 283 5.82 0.97 20.38
CA PHE A 283 6.18 2.37 20.25
C PHE A 283 5.97 3.08 21.59
N ASP A 284 7.06 3.30 22.31
CA ASP A 284 7.04 3.78 23.70
C ASP A 284 6.44 5.20 23.87
N SER A 285 6.40 6.02 22.81
CA SER A 285 5.92 7.42 22.81
C SER A 285 4.64 7.59 21.99
N LEU A 286 3.91 6.51 21.73
CA LEU A 286 2.69 6.53 20.92
C LEU A 286 1.56 7.35 21.57
N PHE A 287 1.43 7.30 22.90
CA PHE A 287 0.38 7.98 23.69
C PHE A 287 0.94 8.91 24.77
N GLU A 288 2.22 9.27 24.67
CA GLU A 288 2.89 10.08 25.67
C GLU A 288 3.28 11.44 25.10
N ASP A 289 3.12 12.50 25.91
CA ASP A 289 3.49 13.88 25.56
C ASP A 289 5.01 14.09 25.39
N ARG A 290 5.83 13.04 25.51
CA ARG A 290 7.29 13.07 25.36
C ARG A 290 7.74 13.66 24.02
N GLN A 291 6.90 13.66 22.99
CA GLN A 291 7.21 14.29 21.71
C GLN A 291 7.43 15.81 21.84
N ASN A 292 6.61 16.49 22.65
CA ASN A 292 6.80 17.92 22.90
C ASN A 292 8.08 18.21 23.69
N GLU A 293 8.45 17.32 24.62
CA GLU A 293 9.70 17.42 25.39
C GLU A 293 10.93 17.24 24.50
N LEU A 294 10.88 16.32 23.54
CA LEU A 294 11.95 16.09 22.57
C LEU A 294 12.14 17.29 21.63
N ILE A 295 11.05 17.94 21.25
CA ILE A 295 11.04 19.02 20.27
C ILE A 295 11.31 20.40 20.90
N ALA A 296 10.90 20.62 22.16
CA ALA A 296 11.02 21.93 22.82
C ALA A 296 12.43 22.56 22.73
N PRO A 297 13.55 21.84 22.93
CA PRO A 297 14.88 22.41 22.80
C PRO A 297 15.19 22.94 21.38
N LEU A 298 14.62 22.32 20.34
CA LEU A 298 14.84 22.69 18.95
C LEU A 298 13.99 23.90 18.50
N MET A 299 13.07 24.34 19.36
CA MET A 299 12.09 25.39 19.07
C MET A 299 12.40 26.74 19.73
N GLN A 300 13.36 26.80 20.66
CA GLN A 300 13.64 28.00 21.48
C GLN A 300 14.12 29.20 20.67
N ASP A 301 14.91 28.95 19.62
CA ASP A 301 15.57 30.00 18.82
C ASP A 301 14.95 30.15 17.42
N LEU A 302 13.74 29.62 17.20
CA LEU A 302 13.10 29.74 15.89
C LEU A 302 12.58 31.17 15.66
N PRO A 303 12.82 31.73 14.46
CA PRO A 303 12.20 33.00 14.09
C PRO A 303 10.67 32.84 14.03
N LEU A 304 9.98 33.97 14.22
CA LEU A 304 8.57 34.07 13.90
C LEU A 304 8.37 34.03 12.38
N ILE A 305 7.19 33.55 11.97
CA ILE A 305 6.77 33.62 10.58
C ILE A 305 6.63 35.09 10.16
N GLN A 306 6.89 35.39 8.88
CA GLN A 306 6.64 36.72 8.32
C GLN A 306 5.21 37.18 8.63
N SER A 307 5.06 38.38 9.21
CA SER A 307 3.77 38.87 9.70
C SER A 307 2.72 38.96 8.60
N GLY A 308 3.11 39.35 7.38
CA GLY A 308 2.18 39.40 6.24
C GLY A 308 1.56 38.04 5.90
N TRP A 309 2.29 36.93 6.11
CA TRP A 309 1.73 35.59 5.85
C TRP A 309 0.71 35.19 6.91
N THR A 310 1.00 35.50 8.18
CA THR A 310 0.12 35.13 9.30
C THR A 310 -1.10 36.04 9.39
N GLU A 311 -0.97 37.33 9.08
CA GLU A 311 -2.09 38.27 8.94
C GLU A 311 -3.05 37.83 7.83
N ALA A 312 -2.51 37.52 6.64
CA ALA A 312 -3.31 37.03 5.52
C ALA A 312 -4.00 35.69 5.85
N ALA A 313 -3.33 34.78 6.56
CA ALA A 313 -3.92 33.52 7.00
C ALA A 313 -5.09 33.75 7.97
N VAL A 314 -4.91 34.62 8.98
CA VAL A 314 -5.97 34.95 9.94
C VAL A 314 -7.17 35.58 9.25
N GLU A 315 -6.95 36.51 8.31
CA GLU A 315 -8.01 37.12 7.53
C GLU A 315 -8.76 36.08 6.68
N ALA A 316 -8.05 35.28 5.89
CA ALA A 316 -8.62 34.28 5.00
C ALA A 316 -9.46 33.24 5.77
N ILE A 317 -8.93 32.71 6.88
CA ILE A 317 -9.63 31.72 7.71
C ILE A 317 -10.85 32.35 8.37
N SER A 318 -10.75 33.57 8.90
CA SER A 318 -11.89 34.28 9.52
C SER A 318 -13.06 34.43 8.55
N ASN A 319 -12.76 34.65 7.26
CA ASN A 319 -13.77 34.80 6.22
C ASN A 319 -14.53 33.48 5.93
N LEU A 320 -14.02 32.32 6.34
CA LEU A 320 -14.74 31.04 6.20
C LEU A 320 -15.88 30.87 7.21
N ARG A 321 -15.86 31.62 8.33
CA ARG A 321 -16.83 31.43 9.42
C ARG A 321 -18.30 31.42 8.99
N PRO A 322 -18.77 32.30 8.08
CA PRO A 322 -20.16 32.30 7.64
C PRO A 322 -20.57 31.04 6.85
N LEU A 323 -19.62 30.32 6.25
CA LEU A 323 -19.86 29.07 5.52
C LEU A 323 -19.96 27.85 6.45
N CYS A 324 -19.45 27.97 7.68
CA CYS A 324 -19.43 26.90 8.67
C CYS A 324 -20.78 26.85 9.40
N VAL A 325 -21.63 25.92 8.99
CA VAL A 325 -22.98 25.73 9.53
C VAL A 325 -23.01 24.58 10.52
N ASP A 326 -22.36 23.47 10.18
CA ASP A 326 -22.37 22.29 11.03
C ASP A 326 -21.38 22.41 12.19
N SER A 327 -21.67 21.69 13.28
CA SER A 327 -20.85 21.73 14.50
C SER A 327 -19.39 21.34 14.23
N VAL A 328 -19.15 20.37 13.34
CA VAL A 328 -17.79 19.94 12.96
C VAL A 328 -17.05 21.02 12.18
N GLU A 329 -17.72 21.74 11.27
CA GLU A 329 -17.13 22.82 10.48
C GLU A 329 -16.76 24.00 11.37
N VAL A 330 -17.65 24.39 12.29
CA VAL A 330 -17.41 25.46 13.25
C VAL A 330 -16.23 25.12 14.15
N ALA A 331 -16.19 23.90 14.68
CA ALA A 331 -15.07 23.44 15.51
C ALA A 331 -13.76 23.39 14.71
N TYR A 332 -13.79 22.95 13.44
CA TYR A 332 -12.59 22.92 12.60
C TYR A 332 -12.06 24.34 12.36
N HIS A 333 -12.93 25.26 11.97
CA HIS A 333 -12.60 26.67 11.79
C HIS A 333 -11.96 27.26 13.06
N GLU A 334 -12.51 26.96 14.25
CA GLU A 334 -11.94 27.41 15.53
C GLU A 334 -10.54 26.84 15.81
N GLN A 335 -10.25 25.60 15.41
CA GLN A 335 -8.87 25.07 15.47
C GLN A 335 -7.94 25.86 14.55
N LEU A 336 -8.33 26.06 13.29
CA LEU A 336 -7.49 26.72 12.29
C LEU A 336 -7.18 28.18 12.65
N ILE A 337 -8.19 28.94 13.07
CA ILE A 337 -7.97 30.33 13.50
C ILE A 337 -7.07 30.37 14.74
N GLY A 338 -7.24 29.41 15.65
CA GLY A 338 -6.42 29.28 16.85
C GLY A 338 -4.95 28.96 16.56
N ILE A 339 -4.65 28.24 15.47
CA ILE A 339 -3.28 27.99 14.98
C ILE A 339 -2.74 29.29 14.36
N ALA A 340 -3.48 29.89 13.43
CA ALA A 340 -3.08 31.09 12.70
C ALA A 340 -2.73 32.27 13.64
N GLN A 341 -3.54 32.49 14.69
CA GLN A 341 -3.27 33.53 15.69
C GLN A 341 -2.01 33.27 16.52
N LYS A 342 -1.73 32.01 16.88
CA LYS A 342 -0.52 31.66 17.65
C LYS A 342 0.75 31.81 16.82
N LEU A 343 0.69 31.66 15.49
CA LEU A 343 1.84 31.90 14.62
C LEU A 343 2.36 33.33 14.67
N GLN A 344 1.51 34.28 15.06
CA GLN A 344 1.92 35.68 15.23
C GLN A 344 2.77 35.91 16.48
N THR A 345 2.66 35.03 17.49
CA THR A 345 3.27 35.26 18.82
C THR A 345 4.33 34.22 19.19
N SER A 346 4.19 32.98 18.75
CA SER A 346 5.07 31.88 19.17
C SER A 346 5.02 30.71 18.19
N SER A 347 6.14 30.44 17.52
CA SER A 347 6.31 29.29 16.61
C SER A 347 6.04 27.97 17.33
N PHE A 348 6.46 27.84 18.59
CA PHE A 348 6.25 26.60 19.35
C PHE A 348 4.80 26.43 19.84
N ASP A 349 4.12 27.51 20.24
CA ASP A 349 2.70 27.40 20.63
C ASP A 349 1.81 27.12 19.43
N ALA A 350 2.16 27.65 18.26
CA ALA A 350 1.51 27.30 17.00
C ALA A 350 1.77 25.84 16.62
N TYR A 351 3.00 25.35 16.73
CA TYR A 351 3.33 23.93 16.53
C TYR A 351 2.48 23.03 17.43
N LYS A 352 2.42 23.32 18.74
CA LYS A 352 1.58 22.56 19.69
C LYS A 352 0.10 22.64 19.34
N ALA A 353 -0.39 23.79 18.88
CA ALA A 353 -1.77 23.92 18.43
C ALA A 353 -2.05 23.10 17.18
N ASN A 354 -1.10 23.04 16.24
CA ASN A 354 -1.19 22.18 15.07
C ASN A 354 -1.20 20.70 15.47
N SER A 355 -0.34 20.26 16.40
CA SER A 355 -0.39 18.88 16.91
C SER A 355 -1.70 18.54 17.62
N ARG A 356 -2.35 19.51 18.27
CA ARG A 356 -3.67 19.33 18.91
C ARG A 356 -4.81 19.19 17.90
N GLU A 357 -4.65 19.73 16.70
CA GLU A 357 -5.62 19.56 15.62
C GLU A 357 -5.74 18.08 15.24
N TYR A 358 -4.60 17.38 15.09
CA TYR A 358 -4.55 15.92 14.94
C TYR A 358 -5.32 15.22 16.07
N ALA A 359 -5.04 15.58 17.32
CA ALA A 359 -5.72 14.99 18.47
C ALA A 359 -7.24 15.22 18.47
N TRP A 360 -7.69 16.39 18.03
CA TRP A 360 -9.11 16.74 17.97
C TRP A 360 -9.87 15.85 17.00
N TRP A 361 -9.46 15.74 15.74
CA TRP A 361 -10.25 14.96 14.77
C TRP A 361 -10.10 13.45 14.96
N MET A 362 -8.99 12.96 15.52
CA MET A 362 -8.87 11.55 15.87
C MET A 362 -9.91 11.12 16.93
N MET A 363 -10.34 12.07 17.78
CA MET A 363 -11.28 11.86 18.88
C MET A 363 -12.75 12.18 18.54
N LEU A 364 -13.03 12.70 17.34
CA LEU A 364 -14.40 13.01 16.93
C LEU A 364 -15.30 11.77 16.95
N PRO A 365 -16.59 11.89 17.29
CA PRO A 365 -17.56 10.82 17.07
C PRO A 365 -17.56 10.34 15.62
N HIS A 366 -17.88 9.06 15.39
CA HIS A 366 -17.79 8.46 14.05
C HIS A 366 -18.53 9.28 12.98
N ALA A 367 -19.78 9.66 13.24
CA ALA A 367 -20.59 10.46 12.31
C ALA A 367 -19.95 11.83 11.99
N SER A 368 -19.44 12.53 13.00
CA SER A 368 -18.77 13.82 12.79
C SER A 368 -17.49 13.69 11.98
N PHE A 369 -16.73 12.62 12.19
CA PHE A 369 -15.53 12.33 11.39
C PHE A 369 -15.88 11.97 9.95
N GLN A 370 -16.97 11.25 9.70
CA GLN A 370 -17.46 10.98 8.34
C GLN A 370 -17.74 12.27 7.57
N GLU A 371 -18.38 13.25 8.22
CA GLU A 371 -18.58 14.57 7.64
C GLU A 371 -17.26 15.31 7.39
N LEU A 372 -16.28 15.19 8.29
CA LEU A 372 -14.97 15.82 8.15
C LEU A 372 -14.17 15.31 6.94
N ILE A 373 -14.28 14.01 6.61
CA ILE A 373 -13.60 13.41 5.46
C ILE A 373 -14.44 13.45 4.16
N ASN A 374 -15.64 14.02 4.21
CA ASN A 374 -16.52 14.13 3.05
C ASN A 374 -16.08 15.27 2.11
N LEU A 375 -15.11 14.98 1.24
CA LEU A 375 -14.56 15.91 0.23
C LEU A 375 -15.50 16.21 -0.94
N LYS A 376 -16.83 16.03 -0.77
CA LYS A 376 -17.88 16.53 -1.67
C LYS A 376 -18.44 17.87 -1.20
N ARG A 377 -18.21 18.25 0.07
CA ARG A 377 -18.69 19.50 0.67
C ARG A 377 -17.67 20.62 0.47
N GLN A 378 -18.09 21.74 -0.12
CA GLN A 378 -17.21 22.87 -0.42
C GLN A 378 -16.59 23.48 0.84
N THR A 379 -17.37 23.67 1.91
CA THR A 379 -16.84 24.17 3.20
C THR A 379 -15.72 23.29 3.75
N ILE A 380 -15.86 21.96 3.66
CA ILE A 380 -14.83 21.01 4.10
C ILE A 380 -13.59 21.05 3.20
N ILE A 381 -13.76 21.14 1.87
CA ILE A 381 -12.64 21.32 0.93
C ILE A 381 -11.86 22.59 1.28
N LEU A 382 -12.55 23.71 1.54
CA LEU A 382 -11.93 24.98 1.93
C LEU A 382 -11.20 24.86 3.27
N LEU A 383 -11.81 24.25 4.29
CA LEU A 383 -11.17 24.07 5.60
C LEU A 383 -9.89 23.24 5.48
N HIS A 384 -9.92 22.15 4.70
CA HIS A 384 -8.73 21.34 4.43
C HIS A 384 -7.67 22.09 3.61
N SER A 385 -8.06 22.87 2.58
CA SER A 385 -7.10 23.66 1.80
C SER A 385 -6.39 24.69 2.68
N HIS A 386 -7.11 25.34 3.61
CA HIS A 386 -6.53 26.29 4.56
C HIS A 386 -5.66 25.60 5.62
N TRP A 387 -6.06 24.43 6.12
CA TRP A 387 -5.24 23.63 7.04
C TRP A 387 -3.91 23.20 6.42
N ILE A 388 -3.94 22.74 5.17
CA ILE A 388 -2.74 22.36 4.43
C ILE A 388 -1.87 23.59 4.16
N ALA A 389 -2.47 24.70 3.72
CA ALA A 389 -1.75 25.95 3.47
C ALA A 389 -1.09 26.49 4.76
N LEU A 390 -1.79 26.44 5.91
CA LEU A 390 -1.22 26.74 7.22
C LEU A 390 -0.02 25.83 7.53
N SER A 391 -0.16 24.53 7.29
CA SER A 391 0.92 23.56 7.50
C SER A 391 2.14 23.87 6.62
N GLN A 392 1.93 24.36 5.38
CA GLN A 392 3.04 24.71 4.48
C GLN A 392 3.78 25.97 4.92
N ILE A 393 3.07 27.02 5.36
CA ILE A 393 3.76 28.21 5.89
C ILE A 393 4.54 27.89 7.18
N MET A 394 4.09 26.88 7.94
CA MET A 394 4.73 26.37 9.15
C MET A 394 5.89 25.40 8.89
N ALA A 395 6.21 25.08 7.64
CA ALA A 395 7.08 23.94 7.34
C ALA A 395 8.48 24.03 7.97
N PHE A 396 9.09 25.22 8.03
CA PHE A 396 10.41 25.39 8.68
C PHE A 396 10.41 25.08 10.19
N ILE A 397 9.23 25.16 10.82
CA ILE A 397 8.99 24.79 12.22
C ILE A 397 8.84 23.28 12.31
N SER A 398 7.93 22.69 11.53
CA SER A 398 7.66 21.24 11.54
C SER A 398 8.88 20.41 11.10
N GLU A 399 9.74 20.92 10.23
CA GLU A 399 10.97 20.23 9.81
C GLU A 399 11.96 19.99 10.96
N ARG A 400 11.83 20.70 12.09
CA ARG A 400 12.65 20.43 13.29
C ARG A 400 12.42 19.04 13.85
N GLU A 401 11.29 18.40 13.54
CA GLU A 401 11.05 17.01 13.89
C GLU A 401 12.13 16.07 13.31
N TYR A 402 12.65 16.37 12.11
CA TYR A 402 13.72 15.57 11.50
C TYR A 402 15.06 15.71 12.22
N ASP A 403 15.27 16.79 12.96
CA ASP A 403 16.51 16.99 13.74
C ASP A 403 16.55 16.13 15.01
N VAL A 404 15.41 15.60 15.46
CA VAL A 404 15.35 14.63 16.57
C VAL A 404 15.90 13.26 16.16
N ARG A 405 15.96 12.96 14.86
CA ARG A 405 16.32 11.63 14.35
C ARG A 405 17.76 11.27 14.66
N GLU A 406 17.98 10.08 15.20
CA GLU A 406 19.33 9.56 15.45
C GLU A 406 19.94 8.94 14.19
N LYS A 407 19.10 8.34 13.34
CA LYS A 407 19.50 7.73 12.07
C LYS A 407 18.87 8.49 10.91
N ARG A 408 19.70 9.17 10.11
CA ARG A 408 19.28 9.78 8.84
C ARG A 408 19.49 8.78 7.71
N PRO A 409 18.48 8.48 6.88
CA PRO A 409 18.69 7.69 5.69
C PRO A 409 19.71 8.42 4.81
N PRO A 410 20.71 7.70 4.27
CA PRO A 410 21.73 8.31 3.45
C PRO A 410 21.06 8.84 2.18
N GLN A 411 21.05 10.17 2.04
CA GLN A 411 20.59 10.92 0.88
C GLN A 411 19.06 10.99 0.71
N GLN A 412 18.46 12.05 1.28
CA GLN A 412 17.14 12.52 0.90
C GLN A 412 17.21 14.04 0.70
N ASP A 413 18.07 14.50 -0.22
CA ASP A 413 18.13 15.89 -0.74
C ASP A 413 16.82 16.30 -1.48
N ASN A 414 15.73 15.54 -1.36
CA ASN A 414 14.55 15.70 -2.20
C ASN A 414 13.20 15.36 -1.54
N SER A 415 13.10 14.91 -0.28
CA SER A 415 11.78 14.69 0.35
C SER A 415 11.20 16.01 0.89
N MET A 416 11.17 17.06 0.07
CA MET A 416 10.74 18.41 0.46
C MET A 416 9.23 18.53 0.74
N ASP A 417 8.44 17.50 0.42
CA ASP A 417 7.03 17.46 0.77
C ASP A 417 6.57 16.01 0.89
N PRO A 418 6.02 15.59 2.06
CA PRO A 418 5.44 14.27 2.21
C PRO A 418 4.29 14.04 1.22
N GLY A 419 3.72 15.10 0.65
CA GLY A 419 2.68 15.10 -0.39
C GLY A 419 1.51 16.02 -0.05
N PHE A 420 1.68 16.91 0.92
CA PHE A 420 0.68 17.89 1.31
C PHE A 420 0.49 18.96 0.23
N ILE A 421 1.54 19.34 -0.50
CA ILE A 421 1.45 20.28 -1.62
C ILE A 421 0.60 19.69 -2.75
N ARG A 422 0.77 18.38 -3.01
CA ARG A 422 -0.07 17.65 -3.97
C ARG A 422 -1.54 17.70 -3.57
N TRP A 423 -1.86 17.46 -2.30
CA TRP A 423 -3.23 17.59 -1.80
C TRP A 423 -3.75 19.02 -1.87
N LEU A 424 -2.93 20.03 -1.58
CA LEU A 424 -3.32 21.43 -1.70
C LEU A 424 -3.80 21.74 -3.14
N LYS A 425 -3.00 21.34 -4.13
CA LYS A 425 -3.37 21.46 -5.55
C LYS A 425 -4.64 20.72 -5.89
N TYR A 426 -4.75 19.48 -5.42
CA TYR A 426 -5.91 18.64 -5.68
C TYR A 426 -7.21 19.24 -5.10
N LEU A 427 -7.16 19.77 -3.88
CA LEU A 427 -8.30 20.44 -3.25
C LEU A 427 -8.62 21.77 -3.91
N ASN A 428 -7.60 22.59 -4.20
CA ASN A 428 -7.74 23.88 -4.88
C ASN A 428 -8.48 23.73 -6.22
N ALA A 429 -8.17 22.68 -6.99
CA ALA A 429 -8.80 22.39 -8.27
C ALA A 429 -10.30 21.97 -8.16
N ARG A 430 -10.77 21.62 -6.96
CA ARG A 430 -12.14 21.14 -6.69
C ARG A 430 -13.05 22.19 -6.06
N VAL A 431 -12.52 23.36 -5.73
CA VAL A 431 -13.33 24.48 -5.26
C VAL A 431 -14.18 25.01 -6.41
N ASP A 432 -15.48 25.13 -6.18
CA ASP A 432 -16.40 25.64 -7.20
C ASP A 432 -16.28 27.16 -7.39
N TYR A 433 -16.99 27.67 -8.41
CA TYR A 433 -16.96 29.08 -8.74
C TYR A 433 -17.52 29.99 -7.64
N GLU A 434 -18.55 29.56 -6.91
CA GLU A 434 -19.18 30.36 -5.85
C GLU A 434 -18.25 30.52 -4.64
N HIS A 435 -17.42 29.51 -4.39
CA HIS A 435 -16.51 29.44 -3.25
C HIS A 435 -15.09 29.95 -3.58
N GLN A 436 -14.80 30.27 -4.84
CA GLN A 436 -13.46 30.65 -5.29
C GLN A 436 -12.90 31.89 -4.56
N ALA A 437 -13.75 32.82 -4.15
CA ALA A 437 -13.36 34.00 -3.37
C ALA A 437 -12.74 33.63 -2.01
N TYR A 438 -13.17 32.51 -1.42
CA TYR A 438 -12.66 32.02 -0.14
C TYR A 438 -11.37 31.21 -0.29
N ASN A 439 -11.01 30.78 -1.50
CA ASN A 439 -9.83 29.95 -1.75
C ASN A 439 -8.59 30.72 -2.26
N GLN A 440 -8.63 32.05 -2.26
CA GLN A 440 -7.54 32.87 -2.81
C GLN A 440 -6.23 32.71 -2.03
N TRP A 441 -6.30 32.60 -0.70
CA TRP A 441 -5.09 32.46 0.12
C TRP A 441 -4.42 31.07 -0.03
N PRO A 442 -5.16 29.94 0.02
CA PRO A 442 -4.59 28.64 -0.32
C PRO A 442 -4.00 28.56 -1.73
N LEU A 443 -4.65 29.19 -2.73
CA LEU A 443 -4.10 29.28 -4.10
C LEU A 443 -2.80 30.09 -4.13
N TRP A 444 -2.72 31.19 -3.39
CA TRP A 444 -1.49 31.97 -3.30
C TRP A 444 -0.33 31.16 -2.69
N VAL A 445 -0.59 30.38 -1.64
CA VAL A 445 0.40 29.48 -1.01
C VAL A 445 0.91 28.45 -2.01
N ASP A 446 -0.02 27.82 -2.75
CA ASP A 446 0.29 26.87 -3.81
C ASP A 446 1.17 27.49 -4.91
N GLU A 447 0.80 28.67 -5.40
CA GLU A 447 1.58 29.42 -6.39
C GLU A 447 3.00 29.78 -5.90
N GLN A 448 3.18 30.10 -4.61
CA GLN A 448 4.52 30.38 -4.09
C GLN A 448 5.39 29.11 -4.08
N LEU A 449 4.80 27.97 -3.68
CA LEU A 449 5.50 26.68 -3.63
C LEU A 449 5.84 26.15 -5.03
N ASP A 450 5.01 26.45 -6.03
CA ASP A 450 5.29 26.14 -7.43
C ASP A 450 6.46 26.92 -8.00
N ARG A 451 6.66 28.16 -7.55
CA ARG A 451 7.80 28.99 -7.94
C ARG A 451 9.06 28.57 -7.21
N ASP A 452 8.95 28.31 -5.91
CA ASP A 452 10.07 27.93 -5.06
C ASP A 452 9.57 27.09 -3.88
N MET A 453 9.89 25.80 -3.89
CA MET A 453 9.53 24.89 -2.78
C MET A 453 10.15 25.29 -1.44
N THR A 454 11.20 26.12 -1.44
CA THR A 454 11.86 26.65 -0.23
C THR A 454 11.28 27.98 0.25
N PHE A 455 10.27 28.54 -0.43
CA PHE A 455 9.74 29.89 -0.17
C PHE A 455 9.37 30.11 1.31
N PHE A 456 8.73 29.13 1.95
CA PHE A 456 8.34 29.18 3.35
C PHE A 456 9.44 28.69 4.32
N GLY A 457 10.70 28.70 3.89
CA GLY A 457 11.86 28.37 4.72
C GLY A 457 12.14 26.88 4.90
N LYS A 458 11.58 26.01 4.04
CA LYS A 458 11.94 24.59 3.99
C LYS A 458 13.42 24.43 3.65
N ARG A 459 14.12 23.53 4.33
CA ARG A 459 15.54 23.22 4.03
C ARG A 459 15.64 22.52 2.66
N ARG A 460 16.69 22.85 1.91
CA ARG A 460 17.06 22.16 0.67
C ARG A 460 17.66 20.81 0.96
#